data_AF-A0AAU1V1L4-F1
#
_entry.id   AF-A0AAU1V1L4-F1
#
_cell.length_a   1.000
_cell.length_b   1.000
_cell.length_c   1.000
_cell.angle_alpha   90.00
_cell.angle_beta   90.00
_cell.angle_gamma   90.00
#
_symmetry.space_group_name_H-M   'P 1'
#
loop_
_entity.id
_entity.type
_entity.pdbx_description
1 polymer ?
#
loop_
_entity_poly.entity_id
_entity_poly.type
_entity_poly.pdbx_seq_one_letter_code
_entity_poly.pdbx_strand_id
1 'polypeptide(L)'
;MPAPGDGRLGLWEPRHVEELLLGWLPETITELPGEERGDAPGTLRTLLRYLHAARLADPRGPALEDSLAAVDAVAELYPGAMADRSRWGLAKFWATAAAEQGVDVLDGAALQRFAERAQRGEVAYDQQALDMVMERRLTGRALSGVARAEPQLPVVLPPDDALRERGFRGDEELADRLRAAMGDAAIPLLRPLAVDLEMLAMLLEADPAESGGRIDLSTGECWPAFTDELEPGAGGEEADDPDRWLYVPALGSRAGYRDMELFIDGLGDVALADRLRIAITGRGAFRRFKDVLARDERARRRYHRLSDERQRGRARAWLVEEGYCPAASCSASSR
;
A
#
# COMPACT_ATOMS: atom_id res chain seq x y z
N MET A 1 20.46 -4.48 5.58
CA MET A 1 19.67 -4.96 6.74
C MET A 1 18.21 -4.79 6.40
N PRO A 2 17.41 -5.87 6.34
CA PRO A 2 15.99 -5.76 6.09
C PRO A 2 15.30 -5.12 7.31
N ALA A 3 14.30 -4.26 7.04
CA ALA A 3 13.33 -3.80 8.04
C ALA A 3 12.46 -4.99 8.51
N PRO A 4 11.73 -4.85 9.62
CA PRO A 4 10.63 -5.75 9.94
C PRO A 4 9.66 -5.87 8.77
N GLY A 5 8.84 -6.94 8.75
CA GLY A 5 7.85 -7.19 7.69
C GLY A 5 6.88 -6.04 7.41
N ASP A 6 6.83 -5.02 8.27
CA ASP A 6 6.04 -3.78 8.15
C ASP A 6 6.72 -2.63 7.37
N GLY A 7 7.98 -2.80 6.93
CA GLY A 7 8.74 -1.80 6.18
C GLY A 7 9.35 -0.67 7.02
N ARG A 8 9.21 -0.67 8.35
CA ARG A 8 9.70 0.39 9.24
C ARG A 8 11.10 0.10 9.76
N LEU A 9 12.11 0.68 9.11
CA LEU A 9 13.53 0.46 9.44
C LEU A 9 13.93 0.84 10.87
N GLY A 10 13.17 1.72 11.53
CA GLY A 10 13.44 2.20 12.89
C GLY A 10 12.76 1.41 14.02
N LEU A 11 11.81 0.50 13.73
CA LEU A 11 11.04 -0.21 14.75
C LEU A 11 11.53 -1.65 14.94
N TRP A 12 12.15 -1.97 16.07
CA TRP A 12 12.66 -3.32 16.34
C TRP A 12 12.09 -3.88 17.65
N GLU A 13 10.91 -4.49 17.57
CA GLU A 13 10.33 -5.23 18.68
C GLU A 13 11.00 -6.61 18.82
N PRO A 14 10.92 -7.27 20.00
CA PRO A 14 11.49 -8.59 20.21
C PRO A 14 11.09 -9.62 19.15
N ARG A 15 9.82 -9.59 18.71
CA ARG A 15 9.33 -10.44 17.62
C ARG A 15 10.05 -10.22 16.29
N HIS A 16 10.45 -8.98 15.97
CA HIS A 16 11.16 -8.64 14.72
C HIS A 16 12.60 -9.17 14.76
N VAL A 17 13.23 -9.14 15.95
CA VAL A 17 14.55 -9.68 16.18
C VAL A 17 14.54 -11.21 16.02
N GLU A 18 13.58 -11.87 16.64
CA GLU A 18 13.39 -13.32 16.52
C GLU A 18 13.10 -13.74 15.07
N GLU A 19 12.19 -13.03 14.40
CA GLU A 19 11.85 -13.27 13.00
C GLU A 19 13.07 -13.16 12.07
N LEU A 20 13.85 -12.08 12.22
CA LEU A 20 15.03 -11.88 11.39
C LEU A 20 16.06 -13.00 11.62
N LEU A 21 16.41 -13.26 12.88
CA LEU A 21 17.52 -14.15 13.23
C LEU A 21 17.16 -15.63 13.09
N LEU A 22 15.95 -16.05 13.45
CA LEU A 22 15.56 -17.46 13.50
C LEU A 22 14.65 -17.91 12.35
N GLY A 23 14.10 -16.97 11.58
CA GLY A 23 13.24 -17.24 10.42
C GLY A 23 13.88 -16.82 9.10
N TRP A 24 13.97 -15.51 8.87
CA TRP A 24 14.32 -14.94 7.57
C TRP A 24 15.77 -15.25 7.15
N LEU A 25 16.76 -15.07 8.05
CA LEU A 25 18.16 -15.35 7.75
C LEU A 25 18.41 -16.84 7.45
N PRO A 26 17.94 -17.80 8.27
CA PRO A 26 18.02 -19.23 7.96
C PRO A 26 17.42 -19.60 6.62
N GLU A 27 16.29 -18.97 6.26
CA GLU A 27 15.61 -19.23 5.00
C GLU A 27 16.36 -18.64 3.79
N THR A 28 16.91 -17.44 3.93
CA THR A 28 17.32 -16.62 2.78
C THR A 28 18.83 -16.60 2.54
N ILE A 29 19.63 -16.52 3.62
CA ILE A 29 21.07 -16.33 3.49
C ILE A 29 21.76 -17.67 3.34
N THR A 30 22.46 -17.83 2.22
CA THR A 30 23.29 -19.00 1.93
C THR A 30 24.72 -18.70 2.37
N GLU A 31 25.24 -19.50 3.29
CA GLU A 31 26.65 -19.49 3.70
C GLU A 31 27.27 -20.76 3.10
N LEU A 32 28.16 -20.61 2.13
CA LEU A 32 28.76 -21.77 1.46
C LEU A 32 29.86 -22.40 2.33
N PRO A 33 30.14 -23.71 2.15
CA PRO A 33 31.24 -24.36 2.85
C PRO A 33 32.58 -23.65 2.64
N GLY A 34 33.22 -23.21 3.72
CA GLY A 34 34.52 -22.51 3.69
C GLY A 34 34.44 -20.99 3.66
N GLU A 35 33.25 -20.40 3.55
CA GLU A 35 33.07 -18.95 3.73
C GLU A 35 33.07 -18.57 5.22
N GLU A 36 33.50 -17.34 5.51
CA GLU A 36 33.43 -16.77 6.85
C GLU A 36 31.96 -16.54 7.23
N ARG A 37 31.51 -17.19 8.31
CA ARG A 37 30.14 -17.05 8.79
C ARG A 37 29.92 -15.63 9.33
N GLY A 38 28.81 -15.01 8.93
CA GLY A 38 28.49 -13.66 9.40
C GLY A 38 28.05 -13.66 10.87
N ASP A 39 28.48 -12.66 11.65
CA ASP A 39 27.92 -12.38 12.97
C ASP A 39 26.66 -11.52 12.83
N ALA A 40 25.55 -12.14 12.40
CA ALA A 40 24.29 -11.42 12.24
C ALA A 40 23.76 -10.83 13.57
N PRO A 41 23.78 -11.53 14.72
CA PRO A 41 23.40 -10.95 16.00
C PRO A 41 24.26 -9.72 16.37
N GLY A 42 25.58 -9.79 16.24
CA GLY A 42 26.46 -8.63 16.50
C GLY A 42 26.26 -7.48 15.53
N THR A 43 26.01 -7.78 14.26
CA THR A 43 25.65 -6.78 13.24
C THR A 43 24.35 -6.07 13.59
N LEU A 44 23.33 -6.82 14.05
CA LEU A 44 22.06 -6.26 14.50
C LEU A 44 22.23 -5.38 15.75
N ARG A 45 23.02 -5.81 16.75
CA ARG A 45 23.35 -4.96 17.91
C ARG A 45 24.00 -3.65 17.47
N THR A 46 24.90 -3.70 16.50
CA THR A 46 25.57 -2.51 15.95
C THR A 46 24.58 -1.58 15.26
N LEU A 47 23.67 -2.13 14.45
CA LEU A 47 22.60 -1.35 13.82
C LEU A 47 21.69 -0.69 14.86
N LEU A 48 21.23 -1.42 15.87
CA LEU A 48 20.34 -0.91 16.92
C LEU A 48 20.98 0.25 17.70
N ARG A 49 22.27 0.11 18.05
CA ARG A 49 23.04 1.20 18.67
C ARG A 49 23.12 2.42 17.76
N TYR A 50 23.39 2.22 16.48
CA TYR A 50 23.43 3.30 15.49
C TYR A 50 22.08 4.02 15.38
N LEU A 51 20.98 3.28 15.25
CA LEU A 51 19.63 3.84 15.12
C LEU A 51 19.28 4.73 16.33
N HIS A 52 19.59 4.26 17.54
CA HIS A 52 19.34 5.04 18.76
C HIS A 52 20.27 6.25 18.86
N ALA A 53 21.56 6.09 18.60
CA ALA A 53 22.54 7.18 18.65
C ALA A 53 22.25 8.29 17.62
N ALA A 54 21.80 7.91 16.42
CA ALA A 54 21.42 8.83 15.36
C ALA A 54 19.99 9.41 15.51
N ARG A 55 19.25 9.01 16.56
CA ARG A 55 17.82 9.35 16.76
C ARG A 55 16.94 8.96 15.56
N LEU A 56 17.26 7.83 14.94
CA LEU A 56 16.50 7.19 13.86
C LEU A 56 15.65 6.00 14.35
N ALA A 57 15.81 5.59 15.61
CA ALA A 57 14.94 4.61 16.25
C ALA A 57 13.51 5.17 16.35
N ASP A 58 12.53 4.31 16.16
CA ASP A 58 11.13 4.72 16.23
C ASP A 58 10.74 5.06 17.68
N PRO A 59 10.13 6.23 17.94
CA PRO A 59 9.80 6.65 19.31
C PRO A 59 8.72 5.78 19.97
N ARG A 60 7.98 4.97 19.20
CA ARG A 60 7.00 4.01 19.73
C ARG A 60 7.63 2.63 20.00
N GLY A 61 8.90 2.44 19.63
CA GLY A 61 9.62 1.19 19.80
C GLY A 61 10.15 1.00 21.22
N PRO A 62 10.70 -0.20 21.50
CA PRO A 62 11.35 -0.50 22.78
C PRO A 62 12.61 0.36 22.99
N ALA A 63 13.04 0.48 24.25
CA ALA A 63 14.31 1.12 24.56
C ALA A 63 15.50 0.34 23.95
N LEU A 64 16.65 1.00 23.83
CA LEU A 64 17.87 0.36 23.31
C LEU A 64 18.24 -0.88 24.14
N GLU A 65 18.15 -0.80 25.47
CA GLU A 65 18.48 -1.90 26.38
C GLU A 65 17.58 -3.11 26.13
N ASP A 66 16.26 -2.90 26.02
CA ASP A 66 15.30 -3.96 25.71
C ASP A 66 15.54 -4.57 24.33
N SER A 67 15.88 -3.74 23.35
CA SER A 67 16.21 -4.20 21.99
C SER A 67 17.45 -5.08 21.98
N LEU A 68 18.49 -4.70 22.74
CA LEU A 68 19.73 -5.48 22.86
C LEU A 68 19.48 -6.78 23.63
N ALA A 69 18.69 -6.74 24.70
CA ALA A 69 18.30 -7.93 25.46
C ALA A 69 17.50 -8.92 24.59
N ALA A 70 16.64 -8.44 23.69
CA ALA A 70 15.94 -9.29 22.73
C ALA A 70 16.91 -10.00 21.77
N VAL A 71 17.98 -9.31 21.33
CA VAL A 71 19.03 -9.96 20.51
C VAL A 71 19.75 -11.03 21.30
N ASP A 72 20.14 -10.73 22.54
CA ASP A 72 20.85 -11.67 23.41
C ASP A 72 20.03 -12.94 23.69
N ALA A 73 18.71 -12.79 23.89
CA ALA A 73 17.80 -13.91 24.13
C ALA A 73 17.76 -14.94 22.99
N VAL A 74 17.97 -14.51 21.75
CA VAL A 74 17.91 -15.39 20.56
C VAL A 74 19.28 -15.69 19.95
N ALA A 75 20.33 -14.97 20.34
CA ALA A 75 21.67 -15.09 19.77
C ALA A 75 22.25 -16.51 19.91
N GLU A 76 21.99 -17.19 21.02
CA GLU A 76 22.46 -18.56 21.25
C GLU A 76 21.72 -19.59 20.37
N LEU A 77 20.49 -19.29 19.96
CA LEU A 77 19.68 -20.16 19.09
C LEU A 77 20.05 -19.98 17.60
N TYR A 78 20.65 -18.84 17.24
CA TYR A 78 20.94 -18.46 15.86
C TYR A 78 21.80 -19.47 15.10
N PRO A 79 22.94 -19.99 15.63
CA PRO A 79 23.75 -20.99 14.91
C PRO A 79 22.98 -22.27 14.63
N GLY A 80 22.15 -22.71 15.58
CA GLY A 80 21.29 -23.88 15.43
C GLY A 80 20.23 -23.67 14.34
N ALA A 81 19.59 -22.49 14.33
CA ALA A 81 18.61 -22.13 13.31
C ALA A 81 19.24 -22.05 11.91
N MET A 82 20.46 -21.51 11.79
CA MET A 82 21.18 -21.46 10.51
C MET A 82 21.57 -22.84 9.98
N ALA A 83 21.85 -23.81 10.87
CA ALA A 83 22.21 -25.18 10.51
C ALA A 83 21.00 -26.10 10.23
N ASP A 84 19.81 -25.72 10.68
CA ASP A 84 18.59 -26.50 10.51
C ASP A 84 18.09 -26.45 9.05
N ARG A 85 18.35 -27.54 8.30
CA ARG A 85 17.95 -27.67 6.89
C ARG A 85 16.45 -27.55 6.65
N SER A 86 15.61 -27.87 7.66
CA SER A 86 14.16 -27.73 7.54
C SER A 86 13.70 -26.27 7.52
N ARG A 87 14.55 -25.33 7.97
CA ARG A 87 14.30 -23.88 7.97
C ARG A 87 14.78 -23.19 6.69
N TRP A 88 15.56 -23.87 5.86
CA TRP A 88 16.16 -23.26 4.67
C TRP A 88 15.12 -22.98 3.60
N GLY A 89 15.41 -22.02 2.72
CA GLY A 89 14.69 -21.84 1.47
C GLY A 89 15.16 -22.85 0.42
N LEU A 90 14.31 -23.14 -0.57
CA LEU A 90 14.58 -24.14 -1.61
C LEU A 90 15.87 -23.85 -2.38
N ALA A 91 16.13 -22.58 -2.70
CA ALA A 91 17.35 -22.17 -3.40
C ALA A 91 18.61 -22.43 -2.56
N LYS A 92 18.59 -22.05 -1.28
CA LYS A 92 19.67 -22.32 -0.33
C LYS A 92 19.92 -23.82 -0.18
N PHE A 93 18.86 -24.61 -0.01
CA PHE A 93 18.97 -26.08 0.09
C PHE A 93 19.74 -26.68 -1.08
N TRP A 94 19.34 -26.35 -2.31
CA TRP A 94 20.00 -26.90 -3.50
C TRP A 94 21.41 -26.34 -3.72
N ALA A 95 21.64 -25.06 -3.44
CA ALA A 95 22.98 -24.47 -3.53
C ALA A 95 23.96 -25.15 -2.56
N THR A 96 23.57 -25.31 -1.29
CA THR A 96 24.41 -25.97 -0.29
C THR A 96 24.62 -27.45 -0.63
N ALA A 97 23.58 -28.18 -1.06
CA ALA A 97 23.70 -29.59 -1.45
C ALA A 97 24.63 -29.80 -2.66
N ALA A 98 24.62 -28.87 -3.61
CA ALA A 98 25.54 -28.86 -4.74
C ALA A 98 26.98 -28.59 -4.28
N ALA A 99 27.19 -27.56 -3.46
CA ALA A 99 28.49 -27.18 -2.93
C ALA A 99 29.13 -28.29 -2.06
N GLU A 100 28.34 -28.97 -1.22
CA GLU A 100 28.77 -30.12 -0.41
C GLU A 100 29.29 -31.29 -1.28
N GLN A 101 28.84 -31.38 -2.54
CA GLN A 101 29.28 -32.36 -3.52
C GLN A 101 30.38 -31.84 -4.46
N GLY A 102 30.97 -30.70 -4.13
CA GLY A 102 32.06 -30.08 -4.89
C GLY A 102 31.62 -29.43 -6.21
N VAL A 103 30.32 -29.13 -6.37
CA VAL A 103 29.82 -28.37 -7.53
C VAL A 103 30.08 -26.89 -7.28
N ASP A 104 30.68 -26.22 -8.26
CA ASP A 104 30.77 -24.76 -8.26
C ASP A 104 29.39 -24.14 -8.51
N VAL A 105 28.81 -23.57 -7.45
CA VAL A 105 27.47 -22.95 -7.48
C VAL A 105 27.42 -21.63 -8.25
N LEU A 106 28.58 -21.02 -8.53
CA LEU A 106 28.68 -19.81 -9.34
C LEU A 106 28.72 -20.14 -10.84
N ASP A 107 29.03 -21.39 -11.21
CA ASP A 107 28.93 -21.90 -12.58
C ASP A 107 27.51 -22.44 -12.86
N GLY A 108 26.72 -21.66 -13.60
CA GLY A 108 25.37 -22.04 -13.99
C GLY A 108 25.29 -23.34 -14.79
N ALA A 109 26.31 -23.71 -15.57
CA ALA A 109 26.33 -24.97 -16.30
C ALA A 109 26.60 -26.16 -15.36
N ALA A 110 27.45 -25.98 -14.36
CA ALA A 110 27.67 -26.99 -13.32
C ALA A 110 26.41 -27.21 -12.47
N LEU A 111 25.72 -26.12 -12.11
CA LEU A 111 24.46 -26.18 -11.37
C LEU A 111 23.34 -26.85 -12.18
N GLN A 112 23.25 -26.57 -13.48
CA GLN A 112 22.28 -27.23 -14.37
C GLN A 112 22.54 -28.74 -14.46
N ARG A 113 23.79 -29.17 -14.65
CA ARG A 113 24.15 -30.60 -14.65
C ARG A 113 23.81 -31.28 -13.32
N PHE A 114 24.03 -30.59 -12.21
CA PHE A 114 23.65 -31.08 -10.89
C PHE A 114 22.13 -31.24 -10.74
N ALA A 115 21.35 -30.24 -11.17
CA ALA A 115 19.89 -30.29 -11.12
C ALA A 115 19.32 -31.46 -11.95
N GLU A 116 19.87 -31.71 -13.13
CA GLU A 116 19.44 -32.85 -13.96
C GLU A 116 19.77 -34.21 -13.31
N ARG A 117 20.94 -34.34 -12.67
CA ARG A 117 21.29 -35.55 -11.91
C ARG A 117 20.37 -35.75 -10.72
N ALA A 118 20.02 -34.67 -10.01
CA ALA A 118 19.08 -34.73 -8.90
C ALA A 118 17.69 -35.18 -9.35
N GLN A 119 17.20 -34.69 -10.49
CA GLN A 119 15.92 -35.14 -11.08
C GLN A 119 15.92 -36.62 -11.48
N ARG A 120 17.08 -37.18 -11.86
CA ARG A 120 17.24 -38.61 -12.16
C ARG A 120 17.46 -39.48 -10.91
N GLY A 121 17.50 -38.88 -9.72
CA GLY A 121 17.76 -39.59 -8.46
C GLY A 121 19.23 -40.00 -8.26
N GLU A 122 20.17 -39.39 -8.99
CA GLU A 122 21.60 -39.72 -8.98
C GLU A 122 22.41 -38.87 -7.98
N VAL A 123 21.72 -38.10 -7.14
CA VAL A 123 22.28 -37.18 -6.15
C VAL A 123 21.72 -37.53 -4.79
N ALA A 124 22.60 -37.76 -3.82
CA ALA A 124 22.19 -37.91 -2.43
C ALA A 124 21.89 -36.53 -1.82
N TYR A 125 20.71 -36.39 -1.22
CA TYR A 125 20.30 -35.21 -0.46
C TYR A 125 19.33 -35.62 0.65
N ASP A 126 19.13 -34.73 1.63
CA ASP A 126 18.20 -34.96 2.74
C ASP A 126 16.75 -34.79 2.25
N GLN A 127 16.12 -35.91 1.87
CA GLN A 127 14.78 -35.92 1.33
C GLN A 127 13.73 -35.48 2.36
N GLN A 128 13.91 -35.84 3.64
CA GLN A 128 12.99 -35.44 4.70
C GLN A 128 13.02 -33.91 4.91
N ALA A 129 14.21 -33.31 4.93
CA ALA A 129 14.33 -31.86 5.02
C ALA A 129 13.73 -31.17 3.79
N LEU A 130 13.94 -31.72 2.58
CA LEU A 130 13.35 -31.17 1.36
C LEU A 130 11.82 -31.23 1.40
N ASP A 131 11.24 -32.35 1.84
CA ASP A 131 9.79 -32.51 1.97
C ASP A 131 9.22 -31.50 2.97
N MET A 132 9.88 -31.28 4.11
CA MET A 132 9.48 -30.25 5.09
C MET A 132 9.55 -28.83 4.49
N VAL A 133 10.58 -28.51 3.72
CA VAL A 133 10.72 -27.22 3.03
C VAL A 133 9.61 -27.02 1.99
N MET A 134 9.28 -28.07 1.24
CA MET A 134 8.22 -28.04 0.22
C MET A 134 6.83 -27.95 0.84
N GLU A 135 6.55 -28.71 1.91
CA GLU A 135 5.30 -28.64 2.66
C GLU A 135 5.09 -27.24 3.26
N ARG A 136 6.15 -26.66 3.84
CA ARG A 136 6.14 -25.28 4.37
C ARG A 136 5.71 -24.27 3.30
N ARG A 137 6.27 -24.40 2.10
CA ARG A 137 5.97 -23.52 0.96
C ARG A 137 4.54 -23.70 0.44
N LEU A 138 4.07 -24.96 0.31
CA LEU A 138 2.75 -25.29 -0.23
C LEU A 138 1.62 -24.88 0.72
N THR A 139 1.82 -25.02 2.02
CA THR A 139 0.82 -24.69 3.04
C THR A 139 0.77 -23.20 3.37
N GLY A 140 1.66 -22.38 2.78
CA GLY A 140 1.77 -20.96 3.12
C GLY A 140 2.21 -20.73 4.57
N ARG A 141 2.68 -21.76 5.28
CA ARG A 141 3.28 -21.65 6.62
C ARG A 141 4.68 -21.06 6.47
N ALA A 142 4.79 -19.81 6.04
CA ALA A 142 6.04 -19.10 6.16
C ALA A 142 6.51 -19.16 7.63
N LEU A 143 7.83 -19.25 7.87
CA LEU A 143 8.36 -19.14 9.22
C LEU A 143 7.97 -17.80 9.87
N SER A 144 7.54 -16.82 9.06
CA SER A 144 6.87 -15.60 9.49
C SER A 144 5.62 -15.27 8.65
N GLY A 145 4.50 -15.00 9.33
CA GLY A 145 3.16 -14.83 8.74
C GLY A 145 2.89 -13.50 8.04
N VAL A 146 3.88 -12.78 7.52
CA VAL A 146 3.65 -11.47 6.89
C VAL A 146 4.47 -11.36 5.60
N ALA A 147 3.75 -11.35 4.46
CA ALA A 147 4.32 -10.88 3.20
C ALA A 147 4.86 -9.46 3.40
N ARG A 148 6.14 -9.24 3.10
CA ARG A 148 6.84 -7.96 3.22
C ARG A 148 5.98 -6.82 2.68
N ALA A 149 5.56 -5.90 3.54
CA ALA A 149 4.95 -4.65 3.09
C ALA A 149 5.98 -3.89 2.24
N GLU A 150 5.58 -3.48 1.03
CA GLU A 150 6.44 -2.63 0.21
C GLU A 150 6.80 -1.37 1.02
N PRO A 151 8.08 -0.94 1.05
CA PRO A 151 8.47 0.24 1.78
C PRO A 151 7.70 1.44 1.23
N GLN A 152 6.78 1.97 2.04
CA GLN A 152 6.05 3.18 1.71
C GLN A 152 7.07 4.33 1.63
N LEU A 153 7.18 4.95 0.46
CA LEU A 153 7.99 6.15 0.30
C LEU A 153 7.46 7.24 1.24
N PRO A 154 8.35 8.11 1.79
CA PRO A 154 7.89 9.24 2.61
C PRO A 154 6.87 10.08 1.84
N VAL A 155 5.62 10.04 2.28
CA VAL A 155 4.58 10.93 1.77
C VAL A 155 4.79 12.29 2.43
N VAL A 156 5.13 13.31 1.63
CA VAL A 156 5.10 14.69 2.10
C VAL A 156 3.64 15.11 2.13
N LEU A 157 3.08 15.23 3.33
CA LEU A 157 1.76 15.81 3.50
C LEU A 157 1.85 17.33 3.24
N PRO A 158 0.89 17.93 2.52
CA PRO A 158 0.82 19.37 2.44
C PRO A 158 0.61 19.95 3.85
N PRO A 159 1.28 21.06 4.20
CA PRO A 159 1.05 21.70 5.48
C PRO A 159 -0.37 22.32 5.52
N ASP A 160 -0.93 22.45 6.72
CA ASP A 160 -2.32 22.90 6.94
C ASP A 160 -2.58 24.29 6.33
N ASP A 161 -1.64 25.22 6.53
CA ASP A 161 -1.67 26.56 5.96
C ASP A 161 -1.78 26.56 4.43
N ALA A 162 -1.02 25.70 3.74
CA ALA A 162 -1.08 25.59 2.29
C ALA A 162 -2.44 25.09 1.77
N LEU A 163 -3.10 24.18 2.50
CA LEU A 163 -4.45 23.73 2.14
C LEU A 163 -5.48 24.85 2.34
N ARG A 164 -5.39 25.58 3.46
CA ARG A 164 -6.30 26.71 3.76
C ARG A 164 -6.11 27.88 2.79
N GLU A 165 -4.86 28.21 2.45
CA GLU A 165 -4.54 29.25 1.47
C GLU A 165 -5.04 28.89 0.07
N ARG A 166 -4.97 27.61 -0.30
CA ARG A 166 -5.52 27.12 -1.57
C ARG A 166 -7.04 27.24 -1.62
N GLY A 167 -7.72 26.93 -0.51
CA GLY A 167 -9.15 27.17 -0.34
C GLY A 167 -10.04 26.41 -1.34
N PHE A 168 -9.64 25.23 -1.80
CA PHE A 168 -10.54 24.41 -2.61
C PHE A 168 -11.62 23.78 -1.72
N ARG A 169 -12.81 23.56 -2.29
CA ARG A 169 -13.88 22.84 -1.59
C ARG A 169 -13.36 21.45 -1.19
N GLY A 170 -13.41 21.11 0.10
CA GLY A 170 -12.83 19.88 0.63
C GLY A 170 -11.45 20.01 1.29
N ASP A 171 -10.84 21.20 1.26
CA ASP A 171 -9.50 21.45 1.83
C ASP A 171 -9.55 21.66 3.34
N GLU A 172 -10.58 22.32 3.87
CA GLU A 172 -10.78 22.47 5.32
C GLU A 172 -11.00 21.10 5.96
N GLU A 173 -11.84 20.26 5.35
CA GLU A 173 -12.11 18.89 5.80
C GLU A 173 -10.86 18.01 5.72
N LEU A 174 -10.02 18.21 4.71
CA LEU A 174 -8.75 17.51 4.59
C LEU A 174 -7.76 17.97 5.67
N ALA A 175 -7.62 19.28 5.89
CA ALA A 175 -6.76 19.84 6.91
C ALA A 175 -7.15 19.37 8.32
N ASP A 176 -8.44 19.42 8.65
CA ASP A 176 -8.99 18.94 9.92
C ASP A 176 -8.71 17.45 10.13
N ARG A 177 -8.87 16.64 9.08
CA ARG A 177 -8.55 15.21 9.10
C ARG A 177 -7.06 14.95 9.33
N LEU A 178 -6.18 15.69 8.65
CA LEU A 178 -4.73 15.56 8.81
C LEU A 178 -4.33 15.92 10.25
N ARG A 179 -4.89 17.00 10.82
CA ARG A 179 -4.68 17.36 12.24
C ARG A 179 -5.17 16.29 13.20
N ALA A 180 -6.36 15.73 12.97
CA ALA A 180 -6.88 14.64 13.79
C ALA A 180 -5.98 13.39 13.72
N ALA A 181 -5.48 13.03 12.54
CA ALA A 181 -4.53 11.93 12.37
C ALA A 181 -3.19 12.18 13.06
N MET A 182 -2.77 13.45 13.19
CA MET A 182 -1.59 13.88 13.95
C MET A 182 -1.84 14.00 15.47
N GLY A 183 -3.06 13.75 15.95
CA GLY A 183 -3.42 13.78 17.36
C GLY A 183 -3.71 15.17 17.95
N ASP A 184 -3.91 16.18 17.10
CA ASP A 184 -3.89 17.60 17.49
C ASP A 184 -5.29 18.26 17.52
N ALA A 185 -6.39 17.51 17.33
CA ALA A 185 -7.72 18.10 17.20
C ALA A 185 -8.86 17.31 17.88
N ALA A 186 -9.85 18.05 18.38
CA ALA A 186 -11.18 17.52 18.71
C ALA A 186 -11.87 17.07 17.42
N ILE A 187 -12.23 15.80 17.34
CA ILE A 187 -12.91 15.22 16.19
C ILE A 187 -14.32 15.83 16.14
N PRO A 188 -14.74 16.46 15.02
CA PRO A 188 -16.13 16.85 14.84
C PRO A 188 -17.05 15.64 15.07
N LEU A 189 -18.25 15.83 15.60
CA LEU A 189 -19.25 14.76 15.82
C LEU A 189 -19.82 14.17 14.50
N LEU A 190 -19.01 14.03 13.46
CA LEU A 190 -19.37 13.42 12.18
C LEU A 190 -19.22 11.90 12.29
N ARG A 191 -20.13 11.17 11.64
CA ARG A 191 -20.09 9.70 11.61
C ARG A 191 -19.03 9.23 10.61
N PRO A 192 -18.02 8.43 11.02
CA PRO A 192 -17.08 7.85 10.07
C PRO A 192 -17.78 6.88 9.11
N LEU A 193 -17.50 6.98 7.81
CA LEU A 193 -18.03 6.12 6.76
C LEU A 193 -16.89 5.63 5.87
N ALA A 194 -16.75 4.31 5.70
CA ALA A 194 -15.69 3.66 4.92
C ALA A 194 -15.95 3.73 3.40
N VAL A 195 -16.20 4.94 2.89
CA VAL A 195 -16.57 5.19 1.50
C VAL A 195 -15.34 5.36 0.61
N ASP A 196 -15.42 4.80 -0.59
CA ASP A 196 -14.48 5.09 -1.67
C ASP A 196 -14.77 6.50 -2.24
N LEU A 197 -13.88 7.45 -1.96
CA LEU A 197 -14.01 8.84 -2.40
C LEU A 197 -13.95 9.00 -3.92
N GLU A 198 -13.30 8.08 -4.64
CA GLU A 198 -13.22 8.13 -6.10
C GLU A 198 -14.54 7.67 -6.71
N MET A 199 -15.10 6.57 -6.20
CA MET A 199 -16.44 6.12 -6.60
C MET A 199 -17.53 7.15 -6.27
N LEU A 200 -17.49 7.73 -5.07
CA LEU A 200 -18.43 8.80 -4.69
C LEU A 200 -18.29 10.03 -5.59
N ALA A 201 -17.06 10.47 -5.89
CA ALA A 201 -16.86 11.60 -6.78
C ALA A 201 -17.41 11.34 -8.19
N MET A 202 -17.28 10.10 -8.69
CA MET A 202 -17.89 9.72 -9.98
C MET A 202 -19.42 9.84 -9.95
N LEU A 203 -20.08 9.37 -8.88
CA LEU A 203 -21.54 9.50 -8.73
C LEU A 203 -21.99 10.96 -8.67
N LEU A 204 -21.28 11.79 -7.90
CA LEU A 204 -21.59 13.22 -7.79
C LEU A 204 -21.42 13.96 -9.12
N GLU A 205 -20.53 13.51 -10.00
CA GLU A 205 -20.23 14.16 -11.29
C GLU A 205 -20.93 13.53 -12.49
N ALA A 206 -21.73 12.50 -12.26
CA ALA A 206 -22.56 11.88 -13.28
C ALA A 206 -23.50 12.90 -13.93
N ASP A 207 -23.95 12.60 -15.15
CA ASP A 207 -24.96 13.42 -15.80
C ASP A 207 -26.25 13.37 -14.97
N PRO A 208 -26.92 14.50 -14.69
CA PRO A 208 -28.19 14.50 -13.97
C PRO A 208 -29.27 13.63 -14.65
N ALA A 209 -29.13 13.35 -15.95
CA ALA A 209 -29.99 12.42 -16.68
C ALA A 209 -29.73 10.93 -16.37
N GLU A 210 -28.54 10.57 -15.87
CA GLU A 210 -28.16 9.18 -15.58
C GLU A 210 -28.64 8.72 -14.19
N SER A 211 -29.27 9.61 -13.40
CA SER A 211 -29.61 9.45 -11.97
C SER A 211 -28.36 9.14 -11.12
N GLY A 212 -28.23 9.71 -9.92
CA GLY A 212 -26.99 9.60 -9.13
C GLY A 212 -26.71 8.18 -8.62
N GLY A 213 -26.79 7.97 -7.32
CA GLY A 213 -26.56 6.66 -6.73
C GLY A 213 -26.96 6.60 -5.27
N ARG A 214 -26.48 5.59 -4.57
CA ARG A 214 -26.64 5.44 -3.12
C ARG A 214 -25.39 4.83 -2.51
N ILE A 215 -25.16 5.09 -1.23
CA ILE A 215 -24.12 4.45 -0.43
C ILE A 215 -24.79 3.56 0.60
N ASP A 216 -24.33 2.32 0.74
CA ASP A 216 -24.71 1.47 1.87
C ASP A 216 -23.95 1.97 3.12
N LEU A 217 -24.67 2.46 4.13
CA LEU A 217 -24.10 3.02 5.35
C LEU A 217 -23.39 1.99 6.23
N SER A 218 -23.68 0.70 6.05
CA SER A 218 -23.06 -0.39 6.80
C SER A 218 -21.72 -0.83 6.21
N THR A 219 -21.58 -0.78 4.87
CA THR A 219 -20.36 -1.23 4.16
C THR A 219 -19.51 -0.08 3.62
N GLY A 220 -20.12 1.08 3.35
CA GLY A 220 -19.51 2.20 2.62
C GLY A 220 -19.52 2.04 1.09
N GLU A 221 -20.15 0.99 0.56
CA GLU A 221 -20.15 0.68 -0.87
C GLU A 221 -21.02 1.68 -1.66
N CYS A 222 -20.48 2.20 -2.77
CA CYS A 222 -21.17 3.11 -3.69
C CYS A 222 -21.87 2.34 -4.81
N TRP A 223 -23.18 2.53 -4.91
CA TRP A 223 -24.06 1.91 -5.91
C TRP A 223 -24.60 2.96 -6.88
N PRO A 224 -24.26 2.91 -8.17
CA PRO A 224 -24.90 3.75 -9.18
C PRO A 224 -26.38 3.41 -9.36
N ALA A 225 -27.20 4.40 -9.66
CA ALA A 225 -28.66 4.23 -9.77
C ALA A 225 -29.09 3.28 -10.91
N PHE A 226 -28.30 3.15 -11.99
CA PHE A 226 -28.59 2.23 -13.10
C PHE A 226 -28.48 0.74 -12.72
N THR A 227 -28.01 0.41 -11.52
CA THR A 227 -27.86 -0.98 -11.05
C THR A 227 -29.21 -1.61 -10.66
N ASP A 228 -30.24 -0.81 -10.36
CA ASP A 228 -31.58 -1.29 -9.98
C ASP A 228 -32.40 -1.85 -11.15
N GLU A 229 -32.05 -1.56 -12.41
CA GLU A 229 -32.82 -2.03 -13.58
C GLU A 229 -32.48 -3.47 -14.02
N LEU A 230 -31.42 -4.09 -13.47
CA LEU A 230 -30.91 -5.38 -13.93
C LEU A 230 -31.47 -6.61 -13.17
N GLU A 231 -32.18 -6.42 -12.05
CA GLU A 231 -32.83 -7.53 -11.32
C GLU A 231 -34.37 -7.33 -11.22
N PRO A 232 -35.17 -7.97 -12.08
CA PRO A 232 -36.62 -7.98 -11.95
C PRO A 232 -37.01 -8.83 -10.73
N GLY A 233 -37.25 -8.17 -9.58
CA GLY A 233 -37.79 -8.81 -8.37
C GLY A 233 -37.19 -8.36 -7.04
N ALA A 234 -36.11 -7.56 -7.03
CA ALA A 234 -35.42 -7.15 -5.80
C ALA A 234 -35.80 -5.73 -5.30
N GLY A 235 -36.62 -4.99 -6.04
CA GLY A 235 -37.04 -3.62 -5.69
C GLY A 235 -38.45 -3.59 -5.13
N GLY A 236 -38.60 -3.40 -3.82
CA GLY A 236 -39.93 -3.16 -3.24
C GLY A 236 -39.95 -2.69 -1.79
N GLU A 237 -39.13 -3.25 -0.90
CA GLU A 237 -39.27 -2.99 0.55
C GLU A 237 -37.95 -2.64 1.27
N GLU A 238 -36.77 -3.03 0.76
CA GLU A 238 -35.46 -2.69 1.36
C GLU A 238 -34.75 -1.47 0.72
N ALA A 239 -35.28 -0.94 -0.39
CA ALA A 239 -34.63 0.12 -1.17
C ALA A 239 -34.77 1.53 -0.57
N ASP A 240 -35.63 1.69 0.44
CA ASP A 240 -36.02 2.98 1.03
C ASP A 240 -35.71 3.06 2.54
N ASP A 241 -34.91 2.14 3.07
CA ASP A 241 -34.44 2.19 4.47
C ASP A 241 -33.43 3.34 4.66
N PRO A 242 -33.81 4.45 5.33
CA PRO A 242 -32.95 5.62 5.48
C PRO A 242 -31.79 5.36 6.46
N ASP A 243 -31.88 4.32 7.29
CA ASP A 243 -30.81 3.94 8.21
C ASP A 243 -29.75 3.07 7.51
N ARG A 244 -30.08 2.49 6.35
CA ARG A 244 -29.16 1.68 5.52
C ARG A 244 -28.60 2.44 4.33
N TRP A 245 -29.36 3.33 3.70
CA TRP A 245 -28.98 3.95 2.43
C TRP A 245 -28.84 5.47 2.52
N LEU A 246 -27.72 5.98 1.98
CA LEU A 246 -27.50 7.41 1.76
C LEU A 246 -27.58 7.72 0.26
N TYR A 247 -28.56 8.52 -0.15
CA TYR A 247 -28.74 8.89 -1.56
C TYR A 247 -27.68 9.91 -2.02
N VAL A 248 -27.06 9.64 -3.16
CA VAL A 248 -26.04 10.50 -3.78
C VAL A 248 -26.63 11.16 -5.02
N PRO A 249 -26.69 12.51 -5.11
CA PRO A 249 -27.21 13.19 -6.29
C PRO A 249 -26.18 13.27 -7.42
N ALA A 250 -26.63 13.23 -8.67
CA ALA A 250 -25.83 13.60 -9.83
C ALA A 250 -25.83 15.13 -10.00
N LEU A 251 -24.75 15.81 -9.63
CA LEU A 251 -24.63 17.28 -9.65
C LEU A 251 -24.24 17.82 -11.04
N GLY A 252 -23.85 16.94 -11.95
CA GLY A 252 -23.54 17.24 -13.34
C GLY A 252 -22.22 17.95 -13.58
N SER A 253 -22.02 18.37 -14.82
CA SER A 253 -20.71 18.72 -15.36
C SER A 253 -20.19 20.13 -15.01
N ARG A 254 -20.95 20.94 -14.26
CA ARG A 254 -20.55 22.34 -13.94
C ARG A 254 -19.27 22.41 -13.11
N ALA A 255 -19.09 21.49 -12.16
CA ALA A 255 -17.87 21.43 -11.36
C ALA A 255 -16.66 21.03 -12.22
N GLY A 256 -16.79 19.96 -13.01
CA GLY A 256 -15.75 19.54 -13.94
C GLY A 256 -15.40 20.59 -14.99
N TYR A 257 -16.36 21.42 -15.43
CA TYR A 257 -16.09 22.51 -16.36
C TYR A 257 -15.21 23.60 -15.73
N ARG A 258 -15.53 23.98 -14.47
CA ARG A 258 -14.69 24.92 -13.70
C ARG A 258 -13.28 24.38 -13.48
N ASP A 259 -13.11 23.08 -13.33
CA ASP A 259 -11.78 22.47 -13.21
C ASP A 259 -10.96 22.59 -14.50
N MET A 260 -11.61 22.51 -15.68
CA MET A 260 -10.95 22.83 -16.96
C MET A 260 -10.51 24.29 -17.03
N GLU A 261 -11.36 25.24 -16.62
CA GLU A 261 -11.04 26.67 -16.60
C GLU A 261 -9.84 26.96 -15.69
N LEU A 262 -9.87 26.45 -14.45
CA LEU A 262 -8.79 26.62 -13.49
C LEU A 262 -7.48 26.01 -13.97
N PHE A 263 -7.53 24.84 -14.61
CA PHE A 263 -6.34 24.23 -15.21
C PHE A 263 -5.74 25.14 -16.28
N ILE A 264 -6.58 25.68 -17.16
CA ILE A 264 -6.17 26.58 -18.25
C ILE A 264 -5.51 27.85 -17.69
N ASP A 265 -6.09 28.43 -16.64
CA ASP A 265 -5.57 29.66 -16.04
C ASP A 265 -4.24 29.44 -15.29
N GLY A 266 -4.00 28.22 -14.79
CA GLY A 266 -2.74 27.82 -14.18
C GLY A 266 -1.63 27.42 -15.17
N LEU A 267 -1.89 27.40 -16.49
CA LEU A 267 -0.88 27.04 -17.48
C LEU A 267 0.08 28.19 -17.77
N GLY A 268 1.38 27.95 -17.59
CA GLY A 268 2.43 28.86 -18.07
C GLY A 268 2.66 28.82 -19.58
N ASP A 269 2.20 27.77 -20.28
CA ASP A 269 2.26 27.69 -21.74
C ASP A 269 1.04 28.39 -22.36
N VAL A 270 1.27 29.62 -22.81
CA VAL A 270 0.23 30.49 -23.41
C VAL A 270 -0.39 29.85 -24.65
N ALA A 271 0.39 29.18 -25.49
CA ALA A 271 -0.11 28.57 -26.72
C ALA A 271 -1.01 27.36 -26.45
N LEU A 272 -0.67 26.56 -25.43
CA LEU A 272 -1.54 25.47 -24.98
C LEU A 272 -2.81 26.02 -24.31
N ALA A 273 -2.68 27.03 -23.46
CA ALA A 273 -3.81 27.66 -22.78
C ALA A 273 -4.84 28.19 -23.79
N ASP A 274 -4.40 28.92 -24.82
CA ASP A 274 -5.30 29.48 -25.83
C ASP A 274 -6.03 28.40 -26.64
N ARG A 275 -5.34 27.33 -27.03
CA ARG A 275 -5.99 26.18 -27.69
C ARG A 275 -7.06 25.55 -26.81
N LEU A 276 -6.79 25.39 -25.52
CA LEU A 276 -7.75 24.81 -24.57
C LEU A 276 -8.93 25.75 -24.31
N ARG A 277 -8.72 27.07 -24.18
CA ARG A 277 -9.80 28.07 -24.07
C ARG A 277 -10.78 27.98 -25.22
N ILE A 278 -10.27 27.86 -26.44
CA ILE A 278 -11.10 27.68 -27.64
C ILE A 278 -11.84 26.33 -27.55
N ALA A 279 -11.14 25.26 -27.17
CA ALA A 279 -11.70 23.91 -27.14
C ALA A 279 -12.89 23.74 -26.19
N ILE A 280 -12.88 24.41 -25.03
CA ILE A 280 -13.94 24.30 -24.03
C ILE A 280 -15.23 25.06 -24.38
N THR A 281 -15.25 25.82 -25.48
CA THR A 281 -16.45 26.59 -25.85
C THR A 281 -17.57 25.71 -26.42
N GLY A 282 -18.79 25.83 -25.89
CA GLY A 282 -20.00 25.20 -26.45
C GLY A 282 -20.12 23.67 -26.24
N ARG A 283 -21.06 23.04 -26.95
CA ARG A 283 -21.38 21.61 -26.79
C ARG A 283 -20.16 20.74 -27.14
N GLY A 284 -19.87 19.73 -26.31
CA GLY A 284 -18.74 18.81 -26.51
C GLY A 284 -17.39 19.33 -25.99
N ALA A 285 -17.40 20.36 -25.14
CA ALA A 285 -16.23 20.96 -24.50
C ALA A 285 -15.27 19.92 -23.90
N PHE A 286 -15.77 19.03 -23.05
CA PHE A 286 -14.97 18.00 -22.37
C PHE A 286 -14.22 17.09 -23.34
N ARG A 287 -14.89 16.64 -24.41
CA ARG A 287 -14.25 15.78 -25.41
C ARG A 287 -13.12 16.53 -26.12
N ARG A 288 -13.40 17.74 -26.62
CA ARG A 288 -12.37 18.56 -27.31
C ARG A 288 -11.21 18.93 -26.39
N PHE A 289 -11.47 19.23 -25.12
CA PHE A 289 -10.44 19.47 -24.12
C PHE A 289 -9.52 18.26 -23.97
N LYS A 290 -10.10 17.06 -23.80
CA LYS A 290 -9.34 15.79 -23.75
C LYS A 290 -8.59 15.53 -25.05
N ASP A 291 -9.17 15.81 -26.21
CA ASP A 291 -8.53 15.65 -27.53
C ASP A 291 -7.28 16.53 -27.67
N VAL A 292 -7.31 17.75 -27.12
CA VAL A 292 -6.14 18.65 -27.09
C VAL A 292 -5.09 18.12 -26.11
N LEU A 293 -5.48 17.69 -24.91
CA LEU A 293 -4.56 17.13 -23.91
C LEU A 293 -3.92 15.80 -24.33
N ALA A 294 -4.60 15.00 -25.13
CA ALA A 294 -4.08 13.73 -25.63
C ALA A 294 -2.76 13.89 -26.44
N ARG A 295 -2.48 15.10 -26.92
CA ARG A 295 -1.25 15.44 -27.65
C ARG A 295 -0.08 15.84 -26.74
N ASP A 296 -0.32 16.03 -25.45
CA ASP A 296 0.69 16.40 -24.44
C ASP A 296 0.47 15.59 -23.15
N GLU A 297 1.23 14.50 -23.01
CA GLU A 297 1.14 13.58 -21.87
C GLU A 297 1.42 14.29 -20.53
N ARG A 298 2.29 15.30 -20.51
CA ARG A 298 2.62 16.03 -19.28
C ARG A 298 1.45 16.92 -18.87
N ALA A 299 0.84 17.65 -19.82
CA ALA A 299 -0.37 18.42 -19.56
C ALA A 299 -1.52 17.52 -19.12
N ARG A 300 -1.72 16.39 -19.80
CA ARG A 300 -2.75 15.39 -19.45
C ARG A 300 -2.61 14.89 -18.02
N ARG A 301 -1.41 14.46 -17.62
CA ARG A 301 -1.15 14.01 -16.23
C ARG A 301 -1.37 15.11 -15.19
N ARG A 302 -0.98 16.35 -15.49
CA ARG A 302 -1.21 17.50 -14.58
C ARG A 302 -2.70 17.77 -14.41
N TYR A 303 -3.47 17.75 -15.50
CA TYR A 303 -4.91 17.93 -15.44
C TYR A 303 -5.59 16.82 -14.64
N HIS A 304 -5.27 15.54 -14.89
CA HIS A 304 -5.84 14.44 -14.12
C HIS A 304 -5.56 14.59 -12.63
N ARG A 305 -4.31 14.87 -12.23
CA ARG A 305 -3.97 15.10 -10.83
C ARG A 305 -4.82 16.22 -10.19
N LEU A 306 -4.95 17.35 -10.88
CA LEU A 306 -5.76 18.48 -10.41
C LEU A 306 -7.24 18.09 -10.30
N SER A 307 -7.79 17.44 -11.34
CA SER A 307 -9.19 17.03 -11.41
C SER A 307 -9.52 16.02 -10.31
N ASP A 308 -8.72 14.97 -10.16
CA ASP A 308 -8.92 13.91 -9.16
C ASP A 308 -8.84 14.47 -7.73
N GLU A 309 -7.90 15.39 -7.47
CA GLU A 309 -7.79 16.05 -6.18
C GLU A 309 -9.04 16.89 -5.85
N ARG A 310 -9.53 17.66 -6.83
CA ARG A 310 -10.71 18.51 -6.66
C ARG A 310 -12.00 17.69 -6.56
N GLN A 311 -12.09 16.60 -7.29
CA GLN A 311 -13.15 15.60 -7.19
C GLN A 311 -13.24 15.02 -5.79
N ARG A 312 -12.12 14.52 -5.25
CA ARG A 312 -12.06 14.01 -3.88
C ARG A 312 -12.35 15.10 -2.84
N GLY A 313 -11.94 16.34 -3.09
CA GLY A 313 -12.30 17.49 -2.24
C GLY A 313 -13.81 17.73 -2.19
N ARG A 314 -14.47 17.79 -3.35
CA ARG A 314 -15.93 17.92 -3.42
C ARG A 314 -16.65 16.76 -2.73
N ALA A 315 -16.17 15.52 -2.90
CA ALA A 315 -16.72 14.36 -2.23
C ALA A 315 -16.60 14.44 -0.70
N ARG A 316 -15.45 14.89 -0.17
CA ARG A 316 -15.29 15.15 1.27
C ARG A 316 -16.26 16.20 1.79
N ALA A 317 -16.35 17.34 1.13
CA ALA A 317 -17.26 18.41 1.53
C ALA A 317 -18.73 17.95 1.50
N TRP A 318 -19.12 17.19 0.47
CA TRP A 318 -20.46 16.63 0.38
C TRP A 318 -20.76 15.66 1.54
N LEU A 319 -19.82 14.77 1.90
CA LEU A 319 -20.01 13.89 3.06
C LEU A 319 -20.23 14.68 4.35
N VAL A 320 -19.50 15.77 4.56
CA VAL A 320 -19.67 16.64 5.74
C VAL A 320 -21.04 17.30 5.75
N GLU A 321 -21.54 17.75 4.60
CA GLU A 321 -22.90 18.28 4.45
C GLU A 321 -23.97 17.24 4.84
N GLU A 322 -23.71 15.96 4.55
CA GLU A 322 -24.55 14.82 4.94
C GLU A 322 -24.28 14.30 6.38
N GLY A 323 -23.37 14.92 7.13
CA GLY A 323 -23.05 14.55 8.52
C GLY A 323 -22.04 13.39 8.69
N TYR A 324 -21.33 13.04 7.62
CA TYR A 324 -20.33 11.98 7.59
C TYR A 324 -18.91 12.52 7.39
N CYS A 325 -17.93 11.71 7.74
CA CYS A 325 -16.54 11.91 7.33
C CYS A 325 -15.96 10.59 6.81
N PRO A 326 -14.97 10.60 5.90
CA PRO A 326 -14.37 9.35 5.46
C PRO A 326 -13.76 8.60 6.64
N ALA A 327 -13.86 7.27 6.72
CA ALA A 327 -13.11 6.51 7.72
C ALA A 327 -11.61 6.52 7.35
N ALA A 328 -10.71 6.55 8.34
CA ALA A 328 -9.31 6.26 8.04
C ALA A 328 -9.28 4.85 7.45
N SER A 329 -8.65 4.67 6.29
CA SER A 329 -8.47 3.35 5.71
C SER A 329 -7.56 2.54 6.64
N CYS A 330 -8.15 1.88 7.63
CA CYS A 330 -7.53 0.74 8.25
C CYS A 330 -7.51 -0.32 7.15
N SER A 331 -6.33 -0.58 6.60
CA SER A 331 -6.09 -1.83 5.88
C SER A 331 -6.44 -2.96 6.85
N ALA A 332 -7.67 -3.45 6.78
CA ALA A 332 -8.10 -4.60 7.53
C ALA A 332 -7.30 -5.78 6.97
N SER A 333 -6.20 -6.13 7.63
CA SER A 333 -5.65 -7.48 7.54
C SER A 333 -6.76 -8.41 8.00
N SER A 334 -7.45 -9.03 7.03
CA SER A 334 -8.44 -10.07 7.30
C SER A 334 -7.74 -11.21 8.03
N ARG A 335 -8.41 -11.70 9.08
CA ARG A 335 -8.00 -12.78 9.97
C ARG A 335 -7.80 -14.10 9.23
#